data_AF-A0A0A9E0F8-F1
#
_entry.id   AF-A0A0A9E0F8-F1
#
_cell.length_a   1.000
_cell.length_b   1.000
_cell.length_c   1.000
_cell.angle_alpha   90.00
_cell.angle_beta   90.00
_cell.angle_gamma   90.00
#
_symmetry.space_group_name_H-M   'P 1'
#
loop_
_entity.id
_entity.type
_entity.pdbx_description
1 polymer ?
#
loop_
_entity_poly.entity_id
_entity_poly.type
_entity_poly.pdbx_seq_one_letter_code
_entity_poly.pdbx_strand_id
1 'polypeptide(L)' 'MIRELKLKLQVLMSFHECGGNVGDDVSIPLSHWVTEIGRSNPDIYFTDRAGRRNTECLSWGIDKERVLQGQTAVE' A
#
# COMPACT_ATOMS: atom_id res chain seq x y z
N MET A 1 -10.40 21.39 13.97
CA MET A 1 -9.03 21.97 13.92
C MET A 1 -8.67 22.68 12.60
N ILE A 2 -8.31 22.02 11.48
CA ILE A 2 -7.80 22.73 10.27
C ILE A 2 -8.77 23.80 9.73
N ARG A 3 -10.06 23.46 9.65
CA ARG A 3 -11.13 24.38 9.21
C ARG A 3 -11.31 25.56 10.15
N GLU A 4 -11.27 25.33 11.47
CA GLU A 4 -11.40 26.39 12.49
C GLU A 4 -10.23 27.38 12.41
N LEU A 5 -9.03 26.89 12.10
CA LEU A 5 -7.81 27.70 11.92
C LEU A 5 -7.74 28.42 10.56
N LYS A 6 -8.75 28.26 9.69
CA LYS A 6 -8.84 28.89 8.35
C LYS A 6 -7.63 28.58 7.45
N LEU A 7 -7.00 27.42 7.63
CA LEU A 7 -5.92 26.95 6.76
C LEU A 7 -6.48 26.24 5.52
N LYS A 8 -5.69 26.23 4.44
CA LYS A 8 -5.95 25.41 3.26
C LYS A 8 -5.50 23.98 3.53
N LEU A 9 -6.27 23.00 3.06
CA LEU A 9 -5.97 21.58 3.21
C LEU A 9 -5.62 20.97 1.86
N GLN A 10 -4.47 20.29 1.80
CA GLN A 10 -4.12 19.38 0.72
C GLN A 10 -4.16 17.96 1.28
N VAL A 11 -4.80 17.05 0.56
CA VAL A 11 -4.98 15.66 0.98
C VAL A 11 -4.29 14.76 -0.03
N LEU A 12 -3.54 13.78 0.46
CA LEU A 12 -2.93 12.73 -0.35
C LEU A 12 -3.72 11.44 -0.15
N MET A 13 -3.95 10.72 -1.25
CA MET A 13 -4.45 9.34 -1.19
C MET A 13 -3.22 8.42 -1.09
N SER A 14 -2.78 8.14 0.14
CA SER A 14 -1.57 7.35 0.40
C SER A 14 -1.85 5.85 0.35
N PHE A 15 -1.89 5.28 -0.86
CA PHE A 15 -2.00 3.82 -1.07
C PHE A 15 -0.64 3.12 -0.95
N HIS A 16 0.09 3.40 0.13
CA HIS A 16 1.39 2.82 0.45
C HIS A 16 1.56 2.71 1.98
N GLU A 17 2.44 1.80 2.41
CA GLU A 17 2.96 1.75 3.77
C GLU A 17 3.73 3.04 4.09
N CYS A 18 3.48 3.60 5.27
CA CYS A 18 4.24 4.71 5.80
C CYS A 18 5.19 4.19 6.88
N GLY A 19 6.48 4.51 6.73
CA GLY A 19 7.54 4.03 7.61
C GLY A 19 8.15 2.72 7.12
N GLY A 20 8.63 1.89 8.04
CA GLY A 20 9.21 0.56 7.74
C GLY A 20 10.73 0.54 7.66
N ASN A 21 11.39 1.70 7.78
CA ASN A 21 12.84 1.82 7.81
C ASN A 21 13.38 2.03 9.23
N VAL A 22 14.66 1.74 9.40
CA VAL A 22 15.36 1.99 10.67
C VAL A 22 15.40 3.49 10.93
N GLY A 23 14.77 3.91 12.03
CA GLY A 23 14.69 5.32 12.44
C GLY A 23 13.33 5.98 12.24
N ASP A 24 12.35 5.26 11.69
CA ASP A 24 10.98 5.76 11.59
C ASP A 24 10.26 5.67 12.94
N ASP A 25 9.68 6.78 13.40
CA ASP A 25 8.93 6.85 14.67
C ASP A 25 7.52 6.22 14.57
N VAL A 26 7.02 6.03 13.34
CA VAL A 26 5.66 5.56 13.05
C VAL A 26 5.71 4.54 11.93
N SER A 27 4.99 3.44 12.08
CA SER A 27 4.77 2.43 11.05
C SER A 27 3.27 2.23 10.83
N ILE A 28 2.82 2.50 9.61
CA ILE A 28 1.44 2.30 9.16
C ILE A 28 1.49 1.43 7.90
N PRO A 29 1.30 0.11 8.02
CA PRO A 29 1.33 -0.79 6.88
C PRO A 29 0.11 -0.61 5.98
N LEU A 30 0.15 -1.26 4.81
CA LEU A 30 -1.07 -1.49 4.04
C LEU A 30 -2.15 -2.18 4.89
N SER A 31 -3.41 -2.03 4.50
CA SER A 31 -4.54 -2.63 5.20
C SER A 31 -4.33 -4.14 5.39
N HIS A 32 -4.59 -4.63 6.61
CA HIS A 32 -4.26 -5.99 7.03
C HIS A 32 -4.72 -7.08 6.06
N TRP A 33 -5.94 -6.96 5.52
CA TRP A 33 -6.51 -7.95 4.59
C TRP A 33 -5.73 -8.04 3.26
N VAL A 34 -5.13 -6.94 2.79
CA VAL A 34 -4.25 -6.93 1.61
C VAL A 34 -2.96 -7.69 1.95
N THR A 35 -2.39 -7.44 3.13
CA THR A 35 -1.19 -8.13 3.60
C THR A 35 -1.42 -9.64 3.76
N GLU A 36 -2.62 -10.06 4.18
CA GLU A 36 -3.00 -11.48 4.21
C GLU A 36 -3.03 -12.11 2.82
N ILE A 37 -3.59 -11.42 1.83
CA ILE A 37 -3.56 -11.89 0.43
C ILE A 37 -2.12 -12.01 -0.03
N GLY A 38 -1.28 -11.00 0.24
CA GLY A 38 0.13 -10.97 -0.11
C GLY A 38 0.96 -12.12 0.47
N ARG A 39 0.58 -12.66 1.63
CA ARG A 39 1.21 -13.87 2.20
C ARG A 39 0.93 -15.12 1.35
N SER A 40 -0.28 -15.22 0.79
CA SER A 40 -0.71 -16.35 -0.04
C SER A 40 -0.34 -16.18 -1.53
N ASN A 41 -0.29 -14.94 -2.00
CA ASN A 41 0.05 -14.54 -3.36
C ASN A 41 1.04 -13.37 -3.33
N PRO A 42 2.36 -13.64 -3.21
CA PRO A 42 3.38 -12.59 -3.14
C PRO A 42 3.57 -11.82 -4.45
N ASP A 43 2.99 -12.28 -5.56
CA ASP A 43 3.10 -11.62 -6.87
C ASP A 43 2.24 -10.35 -6.99
N ILE A 44 1.42 -10.04 -5.97
CA ILE A 44 0.73 -8.75 -5.87
C ILE A 44 1.68 -7.58 -5.58
N TYR A 45 2.93 -7.87 -5.18
CA TYR A 45 3.93 -6.87 -4.80
C TYR A 45 4.99 -6.67 -5.89
N PHE A 46 5.62 -5.49 -5.89
CA PHE A 46 6.81 -5.28 -6.71
C PHE A 46 7.91 -6.26 -6.31
N THR A 47 8.58 -6.79 -7.32
CA THR A 47 9.55 -7.86 -7.15
C THR A 47 10.79 -7.59 -7.96
N ASP A 48 11.95 -7.65 -7.32
CA ASP A 48 13.21 -7.45 -8.01
C ASP A 48 13.72 -8.73 -8.71
N ARG A 49 14.83 -8.61 -9.44
CA ARG A 49 15.45 -9.74 -10.15
C ARG A 49 15.88 -10.90 -9.23
N ALA A 50 16.14 -10.62 -7.95
CA ALA A 50 16.52 -11.64 -6.97
C ALA A 50 15.30 -12.30 -6.29
N GLY A 51 14.08 -11.88 -6.65
CA GLY A 51 12.84 -12.41 -6.08
C GLY A 51 12.42 -11.75 -4.75
N ARG A 52 13.06 -10.65 -4.34
CA ARG A 52 12.70 -9.91 -3.13
C ARG A 52 11.43 -9.11 -3.37
N ARG A 53 10.49 -9.16 -2.43
CA ARG A 53 9.17 -8.50 -2.51
C ARG A 53 9.21 -7.20 -1.72
N ASN A 54 8.78 -6.09 -2.34
CA ASN A 54 8.51 -4.84 -1.62
C ASN A 54 7.03 -4.82 -1.21
N THR A 55 6.75 -4.92 0.09
CA THR A 55 5.39 -4.96 0.65
C THR A 55 4.79 -3.57 0.88
N GLU A 56 5.52 -2.50 0.60
CA GLU A 56 5.08 -1.13 0.84
C GLU A 56 3.92 -0.71 -0.09
N CYS A 57 3.81 -1.30 -1.28
CA CYS A 57 2.74 -0.97 -2.22
C CYS A 57 2.43 -2.13 -3.20
N LEU A 58 1.25 -2.05 -3.83
CA LEU A 58 0.81 -3.03 -4.82
C LEU A 58 1.50 -2.79 -6.17
N SER A 59 1.82 -3.88 -6.85
CA SER A 59 2.37 -3.87 -8.21
C SER A 59 1.32 -3.40 -9.22
N TRP A 60 1.73 -2.58 -10.19
CA TRP A 60 0.86 -2.20 -11.32
C TRP A 60 0.39 -3.39 -12.15
N GLY A 61 1.08 -4.53 -12.04
CA GLY A 61 0.71 -5.77 -12.71
C GLY A 61 -0.68 -6.29 -12.34
N ILE A 62 -1.26 -5.84 -11.20
CA ILE A 62 -2.59 -6.27 -10.75
C ILE A 62 -3.67 -5.21 -10.92
N ASP A 63 -3.38 -4.08 -11.59
CA ASP A 63 -4.35 -2.99 -11.81
C ASP A 63 -5.63 -3.46 -12.52
N LYS A 64 -5.53 -4.52 -13.32
CA LYS A 64 -6.64 -5.12 -14.09
C LYS A 64 -6.98 -6.53 -13.62
N GLU A 65 -6.27 -7.07 -12.64
CA GLU A 65 -6.42 -8.46 -12.20
C GLU A 65 -7.29 -8.54 -10.95
N ARG A 66 -8.26 -9.45 -10.92
CA ARG A 66 -9.22 -9.59 -9.81
C ARG A 66 -8.69 -10.44 -8.65
N VAL A 67 -7.51 -10.10 -8.17
CA VAL A 67 -6.77 -10.87 -7.15
C VAL A 67 -7.01 -10.38 -5.71
N LEU A 68 -7.74 -9.28 -5.53
CA LEU A 68 -8.08 -8.70 -4.23
C LEU A 68 -9.51 -9.08 -3.84
N GLN A 69 -9.74 -10.35 -3.49
CA GLN A 69 -11.08 -10.90 -3.16
C GLN A 69 -12.14 -10.62 -4.25
N GLY A 70 -11.72 -10.68 -5.51
CA GLY A 70 -12.59 -10.42 -6.67
C GLY A 70 -12.56 -8.98 -7.17
N GLN A 71 -11.84 -8.06 -6.51
CA GLN A 71 -11.60 -6.69 -6.97
C GLN A 71 -10.23 -6.54 -7.63
N THR A 72 -10.07 -5.51 -8.45
CA THR A 72 -8.75 -5.06 -8.94
C THR A 72 -8.11 -4.05 -7.97
N ALA A 73 -6.85 -3.70 -8.18
CA ALA A 73 -6.16 -2.70 -7.34
C ALA A 73 -6.65 -1.25 -7.57
N VAL A 74 -7.39 -1.00 -8.65
CA VAL A 74 -7.84 0.35 -9.05
C VAL A 74 -9.31 0.61 -8.65
N GLU A 75 -10.10 -0.44 -8.45
CA GLU A 75 -11.52 -0.37 -8.03
C GLU A 75 -11.68 0.06 -6.56
#